data_AF-A0A937WM14-F1
#
_entry.id   AF-A0A937WM14-F1
#
_cell.length_a   1.000
_cell.length_b   1.000
_cell.length_c   1.000
_cell.angle_alpha   90.00
_cell.angle_beta   90.00
_cell.angle_gamma   90.00
#
_symmetry.space_group_name_H-M   'P 1'
#
loop_
_entity.id
_entity.type
_entity.pdbx_description
1 polymer ?
#
loop_
_entity_poly.entity_id
_entity_poly.type
_entity_poly.pdbx_seq_one_letter_code
_entity_poly.pdbx_strand_id
1 'polypeptide(L)'
;MAGAIYYFGFAKKVKGKGAQRLDGKTVKRLLFPKPSCRLAILPFSRFAIHVINKILAGEHRGIRMQQYIADLHIHSVLSPCGDLDMSPSKILKRAKEKGLNLIAITDHNMVENGIPLKYLAEGQSMDILFGMEITTQEEIHVLCLFDELEIALRWQDIVYEKLPDIKCDFEIFGHQLVVNEHEEIVRFEEKLLINATEISIESVFDTVEKMGGLAIPAHLDKPVNSILSQVGFIPPHLPLSAVEVTKNCNRNKLIMEYPELSEIQCVGFSDAHYLEEIGTQTTLFNMDAPTIQELKLALKQYNGRSIEFFPTPLPLGEGPGVKVWTQLQTKAYHCSPGEAIEF
;
A
#
# COMPACT_ATOMS: atom_id res chain seq x y z
N MET A 1 -5.92 35.88 13.49
CA MET A 1 -7.18 36.16 14.24
C MET A 1 -8.09 34.98 14.04
N ALA A 2 -8.16 34.12 15.06
CA ALA A 2 -9.37 33.86 15.88
C ALA A 2 -10.43 33.06 15.11
N GLY A 3 -10.50 31.73 15.33
CA GLY A 3 -11.53 31.13 16.19
C GLY A 3 -12.67 30.61 15.30
N ALA A 4 -13.48 29.62 15.61
CA ALA A 4 -13.64 28.75 16.75
C ALA A 4 -14.50 27.56 16.30
N ILE A 5 -14.35 26.44 17.00
CA ILE A 5 -15.25 25.29 17.05
C ILE A 5 -16.64 25.74 17.51
N TYR A 6 -17.74 25.24 16.92
CA TYR A 6 -18.97 24.91 17.66
C TYR A 6 -19.76 23.75 17.03
N TYR A 7 -20.21 22.90 17.94
CA TYR A 7 -20.87 21.59 17.83
C TYR A 7 -22.40 21.68 17.72
N PHE A 8 -23.03 20.49 17.70
CA PHE A 8 -24.46 20.13 17.90
C PHE A 8 -25.30 19.94 16.62
N GLY A 9 -26.02 18.84 16.39
CA GLY A 9 -26.34 17.68 17.21
C GLY A 9 -27.80 17.29 16.95
N PHE A 10 -28.08 16.12 16.35
CA PHE A 10 -29.41 15.53 16.37
C PHE A 10 -29.34 14.03 16.05
N ALA A 11 -29.44 13.18 17.09
CA ALA A 11 -29.93 11.81 16.95
C ALA A 11 -30.49 11.33 18.29
N LYS A 12 -31.62 11.90 18.71
CA LYS A 12 -32.49 11.28 19.72
C LYS A 12 -33.49 10.37 19.00
N LYS A 13 -33.37 9.07 19.29
CA LYS A 13 -34.47 8.15 19.63
C LYS A 13 -35.61 7.99 18.59
N VAL A 14 -35.56 6.92 17.80
CA VAL A 14 -36.77 6.25 17.31
C VAL A 14 -36.70 4.78 17.72
N LYS A 15 -37.45 4.42 18.77
CA LYS A 15 -37.81 3.04 19.09
C LYS A 15 -39.08 2.71 18.29
N GLY A 16 -39.03 1.61 17.54
CA GLY A 16 -40.19 0.74 17.35
C GLY A 16 -40.98 0.87 16.04
N LYS A 17 -41.05 -0.29 15.36
CA LYS A 17 -42.08 -0.80 14.43
C LYS A 17 -42.03 -0.36 12.97
N GLY A 18 -41.71 -1.35 12.12
CA GLY A 18 -42.24 -1.49 10.77
C GLY A 18 -41.41 -0.84 9.67
N ALA A 19 -40.64 -1.64 8.94
CA ALA A 19 -40.08 -1.23 7.65
C ALA A 19 -41.23 -0.94 6.67
N GLN A 20 -41.50 0.32 6.39
CA GLN A 20 -42.22 0.73 5.19
C GLN A 20 -41.19 1.28 4.20
N ARG A 21 -41.15 0.66 3.01
CA ARG A 21 -40.43 1.19 1.84
C ARG A 21 -40.87 2.64 1.62
N LEU A 22 -39.95 3.59 1.73
CA LEU A 22 -40.18 4.96 1.28
C LEU A 22 -40.18 4.96 -0.25
N ASP A 23 -41.26 5.46 -0.85
CA ASP A 23 -41.36 5.59 -2.31
C ASP A 23 -40.41 6.67 -2.85
N GLY A 24 -40.02 6.54 -4.12
CA GLY A 24 -39.08 7.44 -4.78
C GLY A 24 -39.54 8.90 -4.92
N LYS A 25 -40.77 9.25 -4.52
CA LYS A 25 -41.25 10.64 -4.51
C LYS A 25 -40.92 11.36 -3.22
N THR A 26 -40.76 10.65 -2.10
CA THR A 26 -40.45 11.27 -0.80
C THR A 26 -38.97 11.72 -0.73
N VAL A 27 -38.05 10.99 -1.36
CA VAL A 27 -36.61 11.35 -1.43
C VAL A 27 -36.38 12.64 -2.23
N LYS A 28 -37.19 12.92 -3.27
CA LYS A 28 -37.08 14.17 -4.04
C LYS A 28 -37.44 15.43 -3.24
N ARG A 29 -38.20 15.32 -2.14
CA ARG A 29 -38.65 16.49 -1.36
C ARG A 29 -37.64 16.96 -0.32
N LEU A 30 -36.69 16.11 0.07
CA LEU A 30 -35.58 16.47 0.98
C LEU A 30 -34.39 17.11 0.25
N LEU A 31 -34.32 17.03 -1.08
CA LEU A 31 -33.22 17.54 -1.91
C LEU A 31 -33.47 18.91 -2.56
N PHE A 32 -34.67 19.48 -2.43
CA PHE A 32 -35.00 20.77 -3.06
C PHE A 32 -35.92 21.63 -2.16
N PRO A 33 -35.36 22.50 -1.30
CA PRO A 33 -36.14 23.63 -0.79
C PRO A 33 -36.33 24.67 -1.90
N LYS A 34 -37.37 25.49 -1.76
CA LYS A 34 -37.90 26.47 -2.73
C LYS A 34 -36.82 27.35 -3.41
N PRO A 35 -37.10 27.88 -4.62
CA PRO A 35 -36.09 28.47 -5.49
C PRO A 35 -35.77 29.91 -5.07
N SER A 36 -34.76 30.07 -4.23
CA SER A 36 -34.08 31.35 -4.04
C SER A 36 -32.72 31.12 -3.37
N CYS A 37 -31.78 30.52 -4.12
CA CYS A 37 -30.33 30.67 -3.95
C CYS A 37 -29.65 29.77 -4.99
N ARG A 38 -28.93 30.35 -5.95
CA ARG A 38 -28.02 29.62 -6.83
C ARG A 38 -26.76 29.29 -6.02
N LEU A 39 -26.71 28.11 -5.41
CA LEU A 39 -25.44 27.48 -5.02
C LEU A 39 -25.03 26.50 -6.12
N ALA A 40 -23.80 26.65 -6.61
CA ALA A 40 -23.19 25.73 -7.56
C ALA A 40 -23.19 24.31 -6.98
N ILE A 41 -23.85 23.39 -7.68
CA ILE A 41 -23.85 21.97 -7.35
C ILE A 41 -22.52 21.42 -7.86
N LEU A 42 -21.56 21.18 -6.96
CA LEU A 42 -20.42 20.32 -7.27
C LEU A 42 -20.95 18.89 -7.44
N PRO A 43 -20.57 18.16 -8.50
CA PRO A 43 -21.01 16.78 -8.67
C PRO A 43 -20.37 15.93 -7.57
N PHE A 44 -21.19 15.39 -6.66
CA PHE A 44 -20.77 14.31 -5.79
C PHE A 44 -20.24 13.18 -6.68
N SER A 45 -19.01 12.71 -6.42
CA SER A 45 -18.43 11.61 -7.17
C SER A 45 -19.35 10.39 -7.09
N ARG A 46 -19.41 9.59 -8.16
CA ARG A 46 -20.21 8.34 -8.19
C ARG A 46 -19.98 7.44 -6.98
N PHE A 47 -18.79 7.52 -6.39
CA PHE A 47 -18.39 6.83 -5.17
C PHE A 47 -19.21 7.24 -3.93
N ALA A 48 -19.40 8.54 -3.69
CA ALA A 48 -20.17 9.03 -2.54
C ALA A 48 -21.64 8.58 -2.62
N ILE A 49 -22.23 8.60 -3.82
CA ILE A 49 -23.58 8.10 -4.06
C ILE A 49 -23.66 6.58 -3.85
N HIS A 50 -22.65 5.82 -4.28
CA HIS A 50 -22.59 4.37 -4.07
C HIS A 50 -22.51 4.00 -2.58
N VAL A 51 -21.66 4.68 -1.79
CA VAL A 51 -21.51 4.44 -0.35
C VAL A 51 -22.79 4.80 0.40
N ILE A 52 -23.39 5.95 0.11
CA ILE A 52 -24.68 6.36 0.70
C ILE A 52 -25.79 5.36 0.35
N ASN A 53 -25.86 4.89 -0.90
CA ASN A 53 -26.85 3.90 -1.31
C ASN A 53 -26.65 2.55 -0.63
N LYS A 54 -25.41 2.09 -0.40
CA LYS A 54 -25.12 0.86 0.37
C LYS A 54 -25.53 0.98 1.84
N ILE A 55 -25.24 2.12 2.47
CA ILE A 55 -25.64 2.39 3.85
C ILE A 55 -27.17 2.46 3.97
N LEU A 56 -27.84 3.14 3.04
CA LEU A 56 -29.31 3.27 3.01
C LEU A 56 -30.04 1.97 2.62
N ALA A 57 -29.40 1.08 1.87
CA ALA A 57 -29.96 -0.22 1.50
C ALA A 57 -29.97 -1.25 2.66
N GLY A 58 -29.38 -0.93 3.81
CA GLY A 58 -29.30 -1.87 4.94
C GLY A 58 -28.44 -3.11 4.65
N GLU A 59 -27.65 -3.09 3.57
CA GLU A 59 -26.63 -4.10 3.29
C GLU A 59 -25.42 -3.87 4.20
N HIS A 60 -25.62 -4.10 5.50
CA HIS A 60 -24.50 -4.41 6.38
C HIS A 60 -23.96 -5.78 5.97
N ARG A 61 -23.14 -5.85 4.92
CA ARG A 61 -22.17 -6.94 4.85
C ARG A 61 -21.31 -6.76 6.10
N GLY A 62 -21.45 -7.68 7.06
CA GLY A 62 -20.57 -7.71 8.22
C GLY A 62 -19.13 -7.74 7.73
N ILE A 63 -18.27 -6.97 8.39
CA ILE A 63 -16.83 -6.97 8.11
C ILE A 63 -16.33 -8.41 8.23
N ARG A 64 -15.80 -8.99 7.16
CA ARG A 64 -15.23 -10.33 7.13
C ARG A 64 -13.72 -10.19 7.13
N MET A 65 -13.12 -10.23 8.32
CA MET A 65 -11.66 -10.24 8.45
C MET A 65 -11.07 -11.45 7.73
N GLN A 66 -10.12 -11.17 6.83
CA GLN A 66 -9.33 -12.11 6.06
C GLN A 66 -7.85 -11.83 6.30
N GLN A 67 -7.03 -12.85 6.07
CA GLN A 67 -5.59 -12.78 6.24
C GLN A 67 -4.91 -12.65 4.88
N TYR A 68 -4.12 -11.58 4.71
CA TYR A 68 -3.34 -11.34 3.51
C TYR A 68 -1.85 -11.35 3.85
N ILE A 69 -1.14 -12.38 3.40
CA ILE A 69 0.32 -12.47 3.48
C ILE A 69 0.86 -11.74 2.27
N ALA A 70 1.41 -10.55 2.52
CA ALA A 70 1.73 -9.60 1.49
C ALA A 70 3.24 -9.42 1.27
N ASP A 71 3.60 -9.34 -0.01
CA ASP A 71 4.89 -8.87 -0.49
C ASP A 71 4.65 -7.81 -1.56
N LEU A 72 4.77 -6.53 -1.16
CA LEU A 72 4.37 -5.38 -1.96
C LEU A 72 5.57 -4.61 -2.52
N HIS A 73 6.76 -5.20 -2.48
CA HIS A 73 8.00 -4.64 -3.00
C HIS A 73 8.75 -5.72 -3.78
N ILE A 74 8.47 -5.82 -5.09
CA ILE A 74 9.05 -6.83 -5.98
C ILE A 74 9.40 -6.14 -7.29
N HIS A 75 10.65 -6.27 -7.72
CA HIS A 75 11.09 -5.81 -9.03
C HIS A 75 10.89 -6.89 -10.09
N SER A 76 10.58 -6.49 -11.31
CA SER A 76 10.48 -7.38 -12.46
C SER A 76 11.64 -7.16 -13.43
N VAL A 77 11.63 -7.86 -14.56
CA VAL A 77 12.53 -7.63 -15.71
C VAL A 77 12.49 -6.20 -16.28
N LEU A 78 11.56 -5.34 -15.84
CA LEU A 78 11.51 -3.94 -16.24
C LEU A 78 12.47 -3.07 -15.43
N SER A 79 12.73 -3.40 -14.17
CA SER A 79 13.77 -2.73 -13.40
C SER A 79 15.15 -3.14 -13.90
N PRO A 80 16.10 -2.21 -14.06
CA PRO A 80 17.44 -2.53 -14.58
C PRO A 80 18.19 -3.51 -13.67
N CYS A 81 17.99 -3.40 -12.36
CA CYS A 81 18.55 -4.28 -11.35
C CYS A 81 17.84 -5.64 -11.22
N GLY A 82 16.71 -5.85 -11.90
CA GLY A 82 15.95 -7.11 -11.86
C GLY A 82 16.57 -8.17 -12.75
N ASP A 83 16.63 -9.42 -12.27
CA ASP A 83 17.11 -10.54 -13.07
C ASP A 83 16.20 -10.81 -14.28
N LEU A 84 16.76 -11.27 -15.40
CA LEU A 84 16.01 -11.58 -16.62
C LEU A 84 14.94 -12.68 -16.42
N ASP A 85 15.05 -13.50 -15.36
CA ASP A 85 14.02 -14.46 -14.97
C ASP A 85 12.86 -13.85 -14.17
N MET A 86 12.90 -12.57 -13.80
CA MET A 86 11.83 -11.88 -13.05
C MET A 86 10.63 -11.51 -13.93
N SER A 87 10.18 -12.42 -14.80
CA SER A 87 8.97 -12.21 -15.59
C SER A 87 7.72 -12.24 -14.69
N PRO A 88 6.64 -11.50 -15.04
CA PRO A 88 5.40 -11.50 -14.27
C PRO A 88 4.81 -12.89 -14.00
N SER A 89 4.92 -13.82 -14.96
CA SER A 89 4.43 -15.20 -14.80
C SER A 89 5.26 -16.00 -13.78
N LYS A 90 6.59 -15.86 -13.81
CA LYS A 90 7.51 -16.50 -12.88
C LYS A 90 7.39 -15.90 -11.47
N ILE A 91 7.27 -14.58 -11.37
CA ILE A 91 6.96 -13.87 -10.10
C ILE A 91 5.68 -14.42 -9.50
N LEU A 92 4.58 -14.47 -10.27
CA LEU A 92 3.29 -14.97 -9.80
C LEU A 92 3.38 -16.42 -9.32
N LYS A 93 4.07 -17.29 -10.07
CA LYS A 93 4.28 -18.69 -9.70
C LYS A 93 5.04 -18.79 -8.38
N ARG A 94 6.15 -18.08 -8.26
CA ARG A 94 6.99 -18.09 -7.07
C ARG A 94 6.29 -17.51 -5.85
N ALA A 95 5.53 -16.43 -6.00
CA ALA A 95 4.72 -15.86 -4.92
C ALA A 95 3.72 -16.89 -4.36
N LYS A 96 3.07 -17.68 -5.23
CA LYS A 96 2.18 -18.78 -4.80
C LYS A 96 2.93 -19.90 -4.09
N GLU A 97 4.10 -20.30 -4.60
CA GLU A 97 4.97 -21.29 -3.94
C GLU A 97 5.37 -20.85 -2.52
N LYS A 98 5.49 -19.54 -2.30
CA LYS A 98 5.81 -18.92 -1.00
C LYS A 98 4.58 -18.72 -0.10
N GLY A 99 3.38 -19.09 -0.55
CA GLY A 99 2.15 -18.92 0.22
C GLY A 99 1.65 -17.48 0.31
N LEU A 100 2.16 -16.57 -0.53
CA LEU A 100 1.65 -15.21 -0.63
C LEU A 100 0.26 -15.23 -1.28
N ASN A 101 -0.58 -14.29 -0.88
CA ASN A 101 -1.90 -14.10 -1.48
C ASN A 101 -2.23 -12.64 -1.79
N LEU A 102 -1.29 -11.72 -1.56
CA LEU A 102 -1.35 -10.33 -1.96
C LEU A 102 0.04 -9.87 -2.42
N ILE A 103 0.21 -9.48 -3.67
CA ILE A 103 1.50 -8.97 -4.17
C ILE A 103 1.35 -7.72 -5.04
N ALA A 104 2.46 -7.01 -5.22
CA ALA A 104 2.59 -5.95 -6.21
C ALA A 104 3.97 -6.03 -6.86
N ILE A 105 4.04 -5.83 -8.18
CA ILE A 105 5.29 -5.43 -8.82
C ILE A 105 5.43 -3.93 -8.64
N THR A 106 6.61 -3.48 -8.22
CA THR A 106 6.96 -2.09 -7.92
C THR A 106 8.26 -1.75 -8.62
N ASP A 107 8.26 -1.86 -9.95
CA ASP A 107 9.44 -1.50 -10.72
C ASP A 107 9.84 -0.04 -10.52
N HIS A 108 11.14 0.24 -10.70
CA HIS A 108 11.64 1.60 -10.60
C HIS A 108 10.90 2.52 -11.57
N ASN A 109 10.24 3.54 -11.04
CA ASN A 109 9.56 4.60 -11.78
C ASN A 109 8.53 4.12 -12.83
N MET A 110 8.11 2.85 -12.81
CA MET A 110 7.20 2.24 -13.80
C MET A 110 6.22 1.24 -13.16
N VAL A 111 5.07 1.04 -13.81
CA VAL A 111 3.98 0.13 -13.39
C VAL A 111 3.65 -0.95 -14.43
N GLU A 112 4.17 -0.85 -15.66
CA GLU A 112 3.68 -1.62 -16.81
C GLU A 112 3.70 -3.14 -16.65
N ASN A 113 4.73 -3.71 -16.02
CA ASN A 113 4.78 -5.16 -15.79
C ASN A 113 3.81 -5.64 -14.70
N GLY A 114 3.18 -4.73 -13.96
CA GLY A 114 2.02 -5.03 -13.12
C GLY A 114 0.75 -5.38 -13.91
N ILE A 115 0.65 -4.96 -15.18
CA ILE A 115 -0.49 -5.25 -16.07
C ILE A 115 -0.58 -6.75 -16.38
N PRO A 116 0.43 -7.40 -17.00
CA PRO A 116 0.39 -8.84 -17.25
C PRO A 116 0.32 -9.62 -15.94
N LEU A 117 0.92 -9.15 -14.84
CA LEU A 117 0.78 -9.79 -13.53
C LEU A 117 -0.68 -9.86 -13.08
N LYS A 118 -1.41 -8.73 -13.15
CA LYS A 118 -2.83 -8.67 -12.79
C LYS A 118 -3.64 -9.63 -13.65
N TYR A 119 -3.45 -9.60 -14.97
CA TYR A 119 -4.14 -10.47 -15.92
C TYR A 119 -3.89 -11.95 -15.62
N LEU A 120 -2.63 -12.33 -15.41
CA LEU A 120 -2.26 -13.71 -15.09
C LEU A 120 -2.85 -14.20 -13.76
N ALA A 121 -3.09 -13.31 -12.80
CA ALA A 121 -3.68 -13.65 -11.51
C ALA A 121 -5.22 -13.77 -11.54
N GLU A 122 -5.90 -13.34 -12.61
CA GLU A 122 -7.35 -13.39 -12.70
C GLU A 122 -7.90 -14.82 -12.51
N GLY A 123 -8.94 -14.95 -11.67
CA GLY A 123 -9.56 -16.23 -11.35
C GLY A 123 -8.73 -17.14 -10.42
N GLN A 124 -7.57 -16.68 -9.93
CA GLN A 124 -6.72 -17.41 -8.99
C GLN A 124 -6.82 -16.84 -7.58
N SER A 125 -6.37 -17.59 -6.57
CA SER A 125 -6.30 -17.12 -5.17
C SER A 125 -5.06 -16.25 -4.92
N MET A 126 -4.93 -15.18 -5.70
CA MET A 126 -3.85 -14.19 -5.58
C MET A 126 -4.40 -12.81 -5.90
N ASP A 127 -4.38 -11.92 -4.91
CA ASP A 127 -4.75 -10.53 -5.10
C ASP A 127 -3.54 -9.71 -5.53
N ILE A 128 -3.75 -8.79 -6.46
CA ILE A 128 -2.70 -7.96 -7.06
C ILE A 128 -3.10 -6.50 -6.92
N LEU A 129 -2.20 -5.69 -6.35
CA LEU A 129 -2.22 -4.23 -6.43
C LEU A 129 -1.28 -3.75 -7.53
N PHE A 130 -1.54 -2.56 -8.07
CA PHE A 130 -0.59 -1.89 -8.95
C PHE A 130 0.41 -1.10 -8.12
N GLY A 131 1.68 -1.16 -8.49
CA GLY A 131 2.75 -0.58 -7.70
C GLY A 131 3.87 0.03 -8.55
N MET A 132 4.62 0.92 -7.93
CA MET A 132 5.85 1.54 -8.43
C MET A 132 6.75 1.83 -7.23
N GLU A 133 8.05 1.61 -7.36
CA GLU A 133 9.04 2.23 -6.46
C GLU A 133 9.58 3.48 -7.16
N ILE A 134 9.17 4.67 -6.71
CA ILE A 134 9.68 5.93 -7.28
C ILE A 134 11.00 6.30 -6.62
N THR A 135 11.99 6.71 -7.42
CA THR A 135 13.18 7.41 -6.93
C THR A 135 12.91 8.90 -6.94
N THR A 136 12.74 9.48 -5.74
CA THR A 136 12.45 10.91 -5.57
C THR A 136 13.65 11.80 -5.91
N GLN A 137 13.43 13.11 -5.96
CA GLN A 137 14.48 14.11 -6.17
C GLN A 137 15.59 14.03 -5.13
N GLU A 138 15.25 13.64 -3.90
CA GLU A 138 16.19 13.44 -2.80
C GLU A 138 16.92 12.08 -2.88
N GLU A 139 16.77 11.35 -4.00
CA GLU A 139 17.25 9.97 -4.18
C GLU A 139 16.68 9.00 -3.13
N ILE A 140 15.50 9.29 -2.58
CA ILE A 140 14.79 8.41 -1.64
C ILE A 140 13.81 7.55 -2.42
N HIS A 141 13.78 6.25 -2.12
CA HIS A 141 12.78 5.35 -2.69
C HIS A 141 11.47 5.37 -1.89
N VAL A 142 10.35 5.40 -2.61
CA VAL A 142 9.01 5.37 -2.03
C VAL A 142 8.13 4.42 -2.82
N LEU A 143 7.51 3.46 -2.14
CA LEU A 143 6.49 2.61 -2.73
C LEU A 143 5.20 3.39 -2.93
N CYS A 144 4.67 3.37 -4.14
CA CYS A 144 3.41 3.98 -4.52
C CYS A 144 2.44 2.90 -5.00
N LEU A 145 1.38 2.64 -4.23
CA LEU A 145 0.44 1.54 -4.47
C LEU A 145 -0.97 2.05 -4.81
N PHE A 146 -1.64 1.37 -5.74
CA PHE A 146 -2.96 1.74 -6.26
C PHE A 146 -3.88 0.52 -6.46
N ASP A 147 -5.18 0.74 -6.27
CA ASP A 147 -6.22 -0.27 -6.55
C ASP A 147 -6.46 -0.43 -8.07
N GLU A 148 -6.48 0.69 -8.80
CA GLU A 148 -6.97 0.78 -10.18
C GLU A 148 -5.84 1.08 -11.17
N LEU A 149 -5.78 0.32 -12.27
CA LEU A 149 -4.75 0.45 -13.31
C LEU A 149 -4.68 1.85 -13.91
N GLU A 150 -5.84 2.43 -14.21
CA GLU A 150 -5.92 3.77 -14.82
C GLU A 150 -5.27 4.85 -13.94
N ILE A 151 -5.34 4.69 -12.61
CA ILE A 151 -4.72 5.63 -11.67
C ILE A 151 -3.22 5.39 -11.59
N ALA A 152 -2.79 4.13 -11.54
CA ALA A 152 -1.38 3.76 -11.54
C ALA A 152 -0.65 4.25 -12.81
N LEU A 153 -1.25 4.07 -14.00
CA LEU A 153 -0.69 4.56 -15.26
C LEU A 153 -0.62 6.09 -15.32
N ARG A 154 -1.63 6.79 -14.80
CA ARG A 154 -1.57 8.26 -14.69
C ARG A 154 -0.44 8.73 -13.77
N TRP A 155 -0.14 7.98 -12.71
CA TRP A 155 1.01 8.27 -11.86
C TRP A 155 2.32 8.01 -12.62
N GLN A 156 2.41 6.89 -13.34
CA GLN A 156 3.55 6.61 -14.21
C GLN A 156 3.80 7.72 -15.23
N ASP A 157 2.77 8.23 -15.92
CA ASP A 157 2.94 9.31 -16.89
C ASP A 157 3.58 10.56 -16.25
N ILE A 158 3.12 10.93 -15.06
CA ILE A 158 3.66 12.06 -14.29
C ILE A 158 5.12 11.81 -13.92
N VAL A 159 5.44 10.62 -13.41
CA VAL A 159 6.79 10.24 -13.00
C VAL A 159 7.74 10.19 -14.19
N TYR A 160 7.33 9.58 -15.29
CA TYR A 160 8.13 9.38 -16.48
C TYR A 160 8.43 10.70 -17.23
N GLU A 161 7.50 11.66 -17.19
CA GLU A 161 7.73 13.03 -17.66
C GLU A 161 8.81 13.74 -16.85
N LYS A 162 8.91 13.44 -15.55
CA LYS A 162 9.88 14.00 -14.61
C LYS A 162 11.17 13.18 -14.47
N LEU A 163 11.29 12.09 -15.22
CA LEU A 163 12.51 11.29 -15.28
C LEU A 163 13.49 11.91 -16.29
N PRO A 164 14.78 12.09 -15.94
CA PRO A 164 15.79 12.58 -16.85
C PRO A 164 15.84 11.77 -18.15
N ASP A 165 16.06 12.46 -19.26
CA ASP A 165 16.21 11.83 -20.58
C ASP A 165 17.62 11.24 -20.76
N ILE A 166 17.95 10.27 -19.90
CA ILE A 166 19.22 9.54 -19.90
C ILE A 166 18.93 8.13 -20.40
N LYS A 167 19.60 7.74 -21.50
CA LYS A 167 19.46 6.39 -22.05
C LYS A 167 20.10 5.35 -21.15
N CYS A 168 19.45 4.19 -21.02
CA CYS A 168 19.99 3.03 -20.34
C CYS A 168 21.14 2.41 -21.16
N ASP A 169 22.31 2.30 -20.53
CA ASP A 169 23.39 1.47 -21.03
C ASP A 169 23.18 0.03 -20.53
N PHE A 170 22.64 -0.82 -21.40
CA PHE A 170 22.29 -2.19 -21.03
C PHE A 170 23.50 -3.08 -20.73
N GLU A 171 24.70 -2.71 -21.18
CA GLU A 171 25.93 -3.45 -20.85
C GLU A 171 26.35 -3.22 -19.38
N ILE A 172 25.95 -2.07 -18.81
CA ILE A 172 26.25 -1.70 -17.42
C ILE A 172 25.08 -2.06 -16.50
N PHE A 173 23.87 -1.69 -16.90
CA PHE A 173 22.69 -1.74 -16.03
C PHE A 173 21.76 -2.91 -16.30
N GLY A 174 21.99 -3.71 -17.34
CA GLY A 174 21.05 -4.75 -17.76
C GLY A 174 19.91 -4.23 -18.64
N HIS A 175 19.09 -5.16 -19.15
CA HIS A 175 17.95 -4.81 -19.97
C HIS A 175 16.74 -4.43 -19.11
N GLN A 176 15.98 -3.44 -19.56
CA GLN A 176 14.71 -3.03 -18.97
C GLN A 176 13.58 -3.40 -19.94
N LEU A 177 12.82 -4.43 -19.60
CA LEU A 177 11.89 -5.09 -20.52
C LEU A 177 10.44 -4.95 -20.06
N VAL A 178 9.61 -4.41 -20.96
CA VAL A 178 8.15 -4.56 -20.83
C VAL A 178 7.75 -5.84 -21.54
N VAL A 179 7.08 -6.72 -20.82
CA VAL A 179 6.67 -8.05 -21.32
C VAL A 179 5.15 -8.22 -21.22
N ASN A 180 4.59 -9.11 -22.03
CA ASN A 180 3.18 -9.48 -21.94
C ASN A 180 2.96 -10.74 -21.08
N GLU A 181 1.72 -11.19 -20.96
CA GLU A 181 1.31 -12.39 -20.21
C GLU A 181 1.89 -13.70 -20.77
N HIS A 182 2.42 -13.68 -21.99
CA HIS A 182 3.05 -14.81 -22.68
C HIS A 182 4.58 -14.80 -22.56
N GLU A 183 5.14 -13.92 -21.72
CA GLU A 183 6.59 -13.69 -21.56
C GLU A 183 7.27 -13.17 -22.84
N GLU A 184 6.50 -12.62 -23.78
CA GLU A 184 7.04 -11.99 -24.97
C GLU A 184 7.44 -10.55 -24.68
N ILE A 185 8.59 -10.13 -25.19
CA ILE A 185 9.05 -8.74 -25.08
C ILE A 185 8.17 -7.86 -25.96
N VAL A 186 7.44 -6.94 -25.33
CA VAL A 186 6.61 -5.94 -26.02
C VAL A 186 7.48 -4.77 -26.49
N ARG A 187 8.35 -4.28 -25.60
CA ARG A 187 9.29 -3.19 -25.89
C ARG A 187 10.45 -3.18 -24.88
N PHE A 188 11.53 -2.55 -25.30
CA PHE A 188 12.63 -2.16 -24.42
C PHE A 188 12.35 -0.76 -23.88
N GLU A 189 12.63 -0.53 -22.60
CA GLU A 189 12.60 0.81 -22.01
C GLU A 189 13.93 1.51 -22.26
N GLU A 190 13.86 2.69 -22.90
CA GLU A 190 15.07 3.43 -23.30
C GLU A 190 15.61 4.29 -22.17
N LYS A 191 14.76 4.90 -21.34
CA LYS A 191 15.23 5.73 -20.22
C LYS A 191 15.77 4.84 -19.11
N LEU A 192 16.85 5.26 -18.45
CA LEU A 192 17.38 4.57 -17.28
C LEU A 192 16.45 4.80 -16.08
N LEU A 193 15.72 3.77 -15.67
CA LEU A 193 14.64 3.88 -14.69
C LEU A 193 15.12 4.05 -13.25
N ILE A 194 16.34 3.66 -12.90
CA ILE A 194 16.86 3.80 -11.53
C ILE A 194 17.16 5.25 -11.13
N ASN A 195 17.18 6.17 -12.11
CA ASN A 195 17.49 7.57 -11.86
C ASN A 195 16.47 8.26 -10.96
N ALA A 196 16.94 9.22 -10.18
CA ALA A 196 16.08 10.17 -9.47
C ALA A 196 15.24 11.01 -10.44
N THR A 197 13.99 11.22 -10.05
CA THR A 197 13.03 12.10 -10.73
C THR A 197 13.15 13.53 -10.21
N GLU A 198 12.52 14.49 -10.89
CA GLU A 198 12.39 15.86 -10.36
C GLU A 198 11.30 15.99 -9.26
N ILE A 199 10.72 14.88 -8.79
CA ILE A 199 9.58 14.88 -7.86
C ILE A 199 10.09 14.72 -6.43
N SER A 200 9.87 15.72 -5.58
CA SER A 200 10.22 15.65 -4.16
C SER A 200 9.39 14.61 -3.40
N ILE A 201 9.92 14.07 -2.31
CA ILE A 201 9.20 13.16 -1.42
C ILE A 201 7.84 13.73 -0.97
N GLU A 202 7.79 15.01 -0.63
CA GLU A 202 6.55 15.70 -0.24
C GLU A 202 5.50 15.64 -1.36
N SER A 203 5.94 15.89 -2.60
CA SER A 203 5.07 15.87 -3.78
C SER A 203 4.57 14.46 -4.08
N VAL A 204 5.39 13.43 -3.83
CA VAL A 204 4.97 12.02 -3.92
C VAL A 204 3.82 11.76 -2.95
N PHE A 205 4.00 12.04 -1.66
CA PHE A 205 2.98 11.79 -0.64
C PHE A 205 1.68 12.55 -0.94
N ASP A 206 1.77 13.84 -1.29
CA ASP A 206 0.60 14.67 -1.59
C ASP A 206 -0.15 14.19 -2.84
N THR A 207 0.58 13.87 -3.92
CA THR A 207 -0.05 13.48 -5.19
C THR A 207 -0.66 12.08 -5.10
N VAL A 208 0.07 11.10 -4.54
CA VAL A 208 -0.41 9.73 -4.39
C VAL A 208 -1.65 9.69 -3.49
N GLU A 209 -1.68 10.42 -2.38
CA GLU A 209 -2.86 10.51 -1.51
C GLU A 209 -4.06 11.14 -2.24
N LYS A 210 -3.86 12.22 -3.00
CA LYS A 210 -4.92 12.85 -3.82
C LYS A 210 -5.47 11.92 -4.91
N MET A 211 -4.65 11.00 -5.41
CA MET A 211 -5.04 9.97 -6.36
C MET A 211 -5.71 8.76 -5.68
N GLY A 212 -5.79 8.74 -4.35
CA GLY A 212 -6.37 7.65 -3.57
C GLY A 212 -5.43 6.46 -3.35
N GLY A 213 -4.15 6.60 -3.71
CA GLY A 213 -3.12 5.59 -3.50
C GLY A 213 -2.55 5.60 -2.08
N LEU A 214 -1.53 4.76 -1.86
CA LEU A 214 -0.76 4.68 -0.62
C LEU A 214 0.72 4.85 -0.94
N ALA A 215 1.37 5.80 -0.27
CA ALA A 215 2.81 5.99 -0.30
C ALA A 215 3.45 5.44 0.98
N ILE A 216 4.53 4.66 0.85
CA ILE A 216 5.31 4.10 1.97
C ILE A 216 6.80 4.34 1.66
N PRO A 217 7.58 5.00 2.52
CA PRO A 217 9.02 5.09 2.33
C PRO A 217 9.62 3.69 2.35
N ALA A 218 10.42 3.38 1.33
CA ALA A 218 11.01 2.07 1.18
C ALA A 218 12.22 1.90 2.12
N HIS A 219 12.45 0.66 2.55
CA HIS A 219 13.66 0.16 3.22
C HIS A 219 14.42 1.20 4.08
N LEU A 220 13.73 1.79 5.05
CA LEU A 220 14.13 2.96 5.83
C LEU A 220 15.53 2.87 6.46
N ASP A 221 15.98 1.66 6.79
CA ASP A 221 17.25 1.35 7.44
C ASP A 221 18.38 0.94 6.46
N LYS A 222 18.16 1.05 5.14
CA LYS A 222 19.25 0.90 4.16
C LYS A 222 20.20 2.11 4.19
N PRO A 223 21.51 1.89 3.93
CA PRO A 223 22.51 2.96 3.91
C PRO A 223 22.49 3.80 2.63
N VAL A 224 21.67 3.43 1.65
CA VAL A 224 21.49 4.12 0.37
C VAL A 224 20.00 4.18 0.04
N ASN A 225 19.60 5.24 -0.63
CA ASN A 225 18.24 5.46 -1.12
C ASN A 225 17.10 5.40 -0.10
N SER A 226 17.41 5.54 1.19
CA SER A 226 16.43 5.60 2.28
C SER A 226 16.29 7.03 2.81
N ILE A 227 15.15 7.35 3.45
CA ILE A 227 14.96 8.66 4.10
C ILE A 227 16.10 8.95 5.09
N LEU A 228 16.46 7.95 5.91
CA LEU A 228 17.46 8.14 6.96
C LEU A 228 18.86 8.31 6.38
N SER A 229 19.22 7.60 5.31
CA SER A 229 20.54 7.78 4.69
C SER A 229 20.67 9.13 3.98
N GLN A 230 19.59 9.61 3.34
CA GLN A 230 19.62 10.84 2.55
C GLN A 230 19.46 12.11 3.38
N VAL A 231 18.56 12.08 4.37
CA VAL A 231 18.15 13.28 5.12
C VAL A 231 18.57 13.22 6.59
N GLY A 232 18.79 12.03 7.15
CA GLY A 232 19.22 11.83 8.55
C GLY A 232 18.11 11.95 9.60
N PHE A 233 16.87 12.24 9.18
CA PHE A 233 15.68 12.28 10.05
C PHE A 233 14.43 12.10 9.20
N ILE A 234 13.28 11.84 9.85
CA ILE A 234 12.00 11.75 9.16
C ILE A 234 11.34 13.14 9.14
N PRO A 235 11.06 13.73 7.96
CA PRO A 235 10.41 15.03 7.91
C PRO A 235 9.04 15.01 8.60
N PRO A 236 8.80 15.88 9.61
CA PRO A 236 7.69 15.73 10.56
C PRO A 236 6.30 15.97 9.95
N HIS A 237 6.23 16.59 8.78
CA HIS A 237 4.98 16.87 8.07
C HIS A 237 4.59 15.81 7.05
N LEU A 238 5.43 14.78 6.83
CA LEU A 238 5.06 13.67 5.95
C LEU A 238 3.91 12.85 6.55
N PRO A 239 2.82 12.60 5.81
CA PRO A 239 1.66 11.87 6.32
C PRO A 239 1.89 10.35 6.29
N LEU A 240 2.89 9.88 7.05
CA LEU A 240 3.30 8.47 7.06
C LEU A 240 2.20 7.57 7.62
N SER A 241 1.73 6.62 6.82
CA SER A 241 0.88 5.52 7.30
C SER A 241 1.71 4.33 7.81
N ALA A 242 2.91 4.15 7.25
CA ALA A 242 3.88 3.14 7.63
C ALA A 242 5.26 3.55 7.10
N VAL A 243 6.28 2.82 7.56
CA VAL A 243 7.62 2.79 6.95
C VAL A 243 7.99 1.34 6.65
N GLU A 244 8.59 1.09 5.50
CA GLU A 244 9.17 -0.21 5.21
C GLU A 244 10.55 -0.32 5.84
N VAL A 245 10.87 -1.48 6.42
CA VAL A 245 12.20 -1.76 6.99
C VAL A 245 12.74 -3.08 6.46
N THR A 246 14.06 -3.22 6.40
CA THR A 246 14.71 -4.46 5.95
C THR A 246 14.54 -5.60 6.95
N LYS A 247 14.73 -6.84 6.49
CA LYS A 247 14.60 -8.06 7.30
C LYS A 247 15.47 -8.08 8.56
N ASN A 248 16.61 -7.39 8.52
CA ASN A 248 17.58 -7.35 9.61
C ASN A 248 17.39 -6.13 10.52
N CYS A 249 16.38 -5.30 10.26
CA CYS A 249 16.10 -4.12 11.06
C CYS A 249 15.80 -4.48 12.51
N ASN A 250 16.54 -3.87 13.44
CA ASN A 250 16.20 -3.91 14.86
C ASN A 250 15.28 -2.73 15.18
N ARG A 251 13.96 -2.97 15.17
CA ARG A 251 12.95 -1.94 15.44
C ARG A 251 13.15 -1.20 16.77
N ASN A 252 13.55 -1.90 17.84
CA ASN A 252 13.77 -1.25 19.13
C ASN A 252 14.95 -0.29 19.05
N LYS A 253 16.04 -0.68 18.38
CA LYS A 253 17.19 0.20 18.13
C LYS A 253 16.79 1.39 17.27
N LEU A 254 16.03 1.14 16.21
CA LEU A 254 15.54 2.18 15.31
C LEU A 254 14.69 3.22 16.04
N ILE A 255 13.76 2.80 16.91
CA ILE A 255 12.92 3.71 17.71
C ILE A 255 13.75 4.45 18.77
N MET A 256 14.78 3.82 19.36
CA MET A 256 15.66 4.52 20.30
C MET A 256 16.44 5.65 19.62
N GLU A 257 16.82 5.47 18.35
CA GLU A 257 17.55 6.46 17.57
C GLU A 257 16.61 7.53 16.97
N TYR A 258 15.40 7.12 16.56
CA TYR A 258 14.35 7.97 15.97
C TYR A 258 13.02 7.77 16.71
N PRO A 259 12.82 8.42 17.87
CA PRO A 259 11.65 8.23 18.73
C PRO A 259 10.31 8.52 18.05
N GLU A 260 10.28 9.37 17.03
CA GLU A 260 9.10 9.68 16.21
C GLU A 260 8.49 8.44 15.52
N LEU A 261 9.26 7.37 15.34
CA LEU A 261 8.79 6.10 14.79
C LEU A 261 7.98 5.25 15.78
N SER A 262 7.88 5.63 17.06
CA SER A 262 7.19 4.81 18.06
C SER A 262 5.71 4.60 17.74
N GLU A 263 5.07 5.61 17.12
CA GLU A 263 3.65 5.59 16.74
C GLU A 263 3.43 5.13 15.29
N ILE A 264 4.51 4.89 14.53
CA ILE A 264 4.44 4.51 13.12
C ILE A 264 4.60 2.99 13.00
N GLN A 265 3.77 2.38 12.14
CA GLN A 265 3.89 0.96 11.85
C GLN A 265 5.10 0.69 10.94
N CYS A 266 5.84 -0.35 11.28
CA CYS A 266 6.83 -0.94 10.38
C CYS A 266 6.17 -2.04 9.56
N VAL A 267 6.37 -1.99 8.25
CA VAL A 267 6.09 -3.10 7.33
C VAL A 267 7.41 -3.62 6.77
N GLY A 268 7.36 -4.77 6.11
CA GLY A 268 8.48 -5.23 5.30
C GLY A 268 8.05 -6.17 4.22
N PHE A 269 8.75 -6.04 3.11
CA PHE A 269 8.56 -6.76 1.87
C PHE A 269 9.95 -7.19 1.37
N SER A 270 9.99 -8.05 0.36
CA SER A 270 11.24 -8.70 -0.01
C SER A 270 12.25 -7.80 -0.69
N ASP A 271 11.79 -6.75 -1.38
CA ASP A 271 12.61 -5.96 -2.31
C ASP A 271 13.36 -6.88 -3.28
N ALA A 272 12.61 -7.85 -3.81
CA ALA A 272 13.16 -8.95 -4.59
C ALA A 272 13.58 -8.51 -5.98
N HIS A 273 14.82 -8.85 -6.33
CA HIS A 273 15.43 -8.69 -7.65
C HIS A 273 15.70 -10.05 -8.31
N TYR A 274 15.65 -11.13 -7.53
CA TYR A 274 15.74 -12.52 -7.98
C TYR A 274 14.55 -13.34 -7.46
N LEU A 275 14.17 -14.41 -8.16
CA LEU A 275 12.99 -15.20 -7.82
C LEU A 275 13.10 -15.82 -6.41
N GLU A 276 14.28 -16.23 -5.97
CA GLU A 276 14.54 -16.79 -4.63
C GLU A 276 14.27 -15.81 -3.49
N GLU A 277 14.35 -14.51 -3.76
CA GLU A 277 14.19 -13.44 -2.77
C GLU A 277 12.72 -13.15 -2.48
N ILE A 278 11.81 -13.46 -3.41
CA ILE A 278 10.37 -13.25 -3.25
C ILE A 278 9.88 -13.94 -1.96
N GLY A 279 9.18 -13.17 -1.13
CA GLY A 279 8.65 -13.62 0.16
C GLY A 279 9.71 -13.86 1.24
N THR A 280 10.96 -13.42 1.06
CA THR A 280 11.97 -13.49 2.13
C THR A 280 11.65 -12.60 3.32
N GLN A 281 10.80 -11.59 3.11
CA GLN A 281 10.21 -10.75 4.14
C GLN A 281 8.76 -10.44 3.72
N THR A 282 7.83 -10.47 4.68
CA THR A 282 6.40 -10.27 4.39
C THR A 282 5.72 -9.53 5.53
N THR A 283 4.57 -8.95 5.22
CA THR A 283 3.66 -8.38 6.22
C THR A 283 2.31 -9.06 6.10
N LEU A 284 1.76 -9.52 7.22
CA LEU A 284 0.40 -10.05 7.28
C LEU A 284 -0.57 -8.94 7.61
N PHE A 285 -1.57 -8.76 6.75
CA PHE A 285 -2.67 -7.82 6.97
C PHE A 285 -3.93 -8.60 7.34
N ASN A 286 -4.53 -8.24 8.47
CA ASN A 286 -5.88 -8.68 8.84
C ASN A 286 -6.87 -7.59 8.42
N MET A 287 -7.60 -7.82 7.33
CA MET A 287 -8.48 -6.80 6.74
C MET A 287 -9.65 -7.40 5.96
N ASP A 288 -10.64 -6.57 5.58
CA ASP A 288 -11.88 -7.03 4.93
C ASP A 288 -11.66 -7.41 3.46
N ALA A 289 -10.85 -6.63 2.76
CA ALA A 289 -10.60 -6.75 1.33
C ALA A 289 -9.18 -6.26 0.96
N PRO A 290 -8.60 -6.70 -0.17
CA PRO A 290 -7.26 -6.34 -0.59
C PRO A 290 -7.30 -4.99 -1.34
N THR A 291 -7.55 -3.92 -0.61
CA THR A 291 -7.68 -2.57 -1.17
C THR A 291 -6.77 -1.59 -0.45
N ILE A 292 -6.37 -0.51 -1.13
CA ILE A 292 -5.59 0.58 -0.54
C ILE A 292 -6.26 1.15 0.71
N GLN A 293 -7.58 1.32 0.67
CA GLN A 293 -8.32 1.81 1.82
C GLN A 293 -8.22 0.86 3.03
N GLU A 294 -8.35 -0.45 2.83
CA GLU A 294 -8.23 -1.44 3.90
C GLU A 294 -6.79 -1.57 4.41
N LEU A 295 -5.78 -1.45 3.54
CA LEU A 295 -4.37 -1.34 3.96
C LEU A 295 -4.19 -0.13 4.89
N LYS A 296 -4.67 1.06 4.50
CA LYS A 296 -4.61 2.27 5.34
C LYS A 296 -5.29 2.06 6.70
N LEU A 297 -6.42 1.35 6.75
CA LEU A 297 -7.11 1.04 8.00
C LEU A 297 -6.34 0.02 8.86
N ALA A 298 -5.72 -0.99 8.24
CA ALA A 298 -4.90 -1.98 8.93
C ALA A 298 -3.62 -1.38 9.51
N LEU A 299 -2.94 -0.51 8.75
CA LEU A 299 -1.79 0.24 9.23
C LEU A 299 -2.15 1.17 10.40
N LYS A 300 -3.37 1.73 10.41
CA LYS A 300 -3.88 2.53 11.53
C LYS A 300 -4.47 1.69 12.67
N GLN A 301 -4.45 0.35 12.56
CA GLN A 301 -5.06 -0.59 13.50
C GLN A 301 -6.52 -0.26 13.87
N TYR A 302 -7.29 0.19 12.88
CA TYR A 302 -8.62 0.74 13.09
C TYR A 302 -9.73 -0.31 12.91
N ASN A 303 -10.77 -0.27 13.75
CA ASN A 303 -11.95 -1.14 13.66
C ASN A 303 -11.62 -2.64 13.45
N GLY A 304 -10.66 -3.14 14.23
CA GLY A 304 -10.27 -4.55 14.25
C GLY A 304 -9.34 -4.98 13.11
N ARG A 305 -8.99 -4.10 12.16
CA ARG A 305 -7.91 -4.37 11.22
C ARG A 305 -6.58 -4.29 11.95
N SER A 306 -5.60 -5.06 11.51
CA SER A 306 -4.27 -5.06 12.08
C SER A 306 -3.23 -5.51 11.07
N ILE A 307 -1.97 -5.30 11.43
CA ILE A 307 -0.84 -5.92 10.76
C ILE A 307 -0.04 -6.77 11.73
N GLU A 308 0.63 -7.79 11.20
CA GLU A 308 1.67 -8.53 11.88
C GLU A 308 2.90 -8.56 10.97
N PHE A 309 4.02 -8.09 11.52
CA PHE A 309 5.28 -8.01 10.80
C PHE A 309 6.07 -9.30 11.00
N PHE A 310 6.45 -9.95 9.91
CA PHE A 310 7.25 -11.18 9.95
C PHE A 310 8.67 -10.91 9.42
N PRO A 311 9.68 -10.81 10.30
CA PRO A 311 11.08 -10.62 9.88
C PRO A 311 11.71 -11.89 9.28
N THR A 312 11.02 -13.04 9.34
CA THR A 312 11.49 -14.34 8.88
C THR A 312 10.49 -14.91 7.86
N PRO A 313 10.93 -15.54 6.76
CA PRO A 313 10.02 -16.14 5.78
C PRO A 313 9.05 -17.11 6.45
N LEU A 314 7.80 -17.09 6.02
CA LEU A 314 6.86 -18.15 6.42
C LEU A 314 7.43 -19.51 6.00
N PRO A 315 7.40 -20.53 6.87
CA PRO A 315 7.87 -21.86 6.50
C PRO A 315 7.10 -22.33 5.25
N LEU A 316 7.85 -22.86 4.27
CA LEU A 316 7.28 -23.41 3.04
C LEU A 316 6.40 -24.63 3.37
N GLY A 317 5.08 -24.50 3.15
CA GLY A 317 4.05 -25.54 3.37
C GLY A 317 3.32 -25.35 4.71
N GLU A 318 2.00 -25.33 4.80
CA GLU A 318 0.94 -25.93 3.98
C GLU A 318 -0.16 -24.88 3.72
N GLY A 319 -0.90 -25.02 2.62
CA GLY A 319 -1.94 -24.09 2.19
C GLY A 319 -3.02 -23.80 3.25
N PRO A 320 -3.98 -22.90 2.93
CA PRO A 320 -4.96 -22.39 3.90
C PRO A 320 -5.83 -23.53 4.44
N GLY A 321 -5.43 -24.08 5.59
CA GLY A 321 -6.05 -25.28 6.15
C GLY A 321 -5.41 -25.82 7.43
N VAL A 322 -4.17 -25.47 7.77
CA VAL A 322 -3.51 -26.03 8.96
C VAL A 322 -3.33 -25.02 10.07
N LYS A 323 -4.01 -25.29 11.19
CA LYS A 323 -3.82 -24.68 12.49
C LYS A 323 -2.36 -24.84 12.94
N VAL A 324 -1.52 -23.87 12.62
CA VAL A 324 -0.26 -23.61 13.35
C VAL A 324 -0.31 -22.19 13.91
N TRP A 325 -1.38 -21.87 14.64
CA TRP A 325 -1.51 -20.60 15.37
C TRP A 325 -1.81 -20.88 16.84
N THR A 326 -0.95 -21.66 17.47
CA THR A 326 -0.89 -21.78 18.93
C THR A 326 0.57 -21.96 19.33
N GLN A 327 1.32 -20.85 19.45
CA GLN A 327 2.38 -20.70 20.47
C GLN A 327 3.07 -19.33 20.58
N LEU A 328 2.50 -18.25 20.02
CA LEU A 328 2.89 -16.88 20.41
C LEU A 328 1.75 -16.19 21.17
N GLN A 329 1.22 -16.87 22.19
CA GLN A 329 0.42 -16.20 23.22
C GLN A 329 1.37 -15.52 24.20
N THR A 330 1.29 -14.19 24.22
CA THR A 330 1.44 -13.35 25.42
C THR A 330 2.64 -13.66 26.33
N LYS A 331 3.80 -13.08 26.01
CA LYS A 331 4.59 -12.44 27.07
C LYS A 331 4.11 -10.99 27.19
N ALA A 332 2.96 -10.84 27.83
CA ALA A 332 2.65 -9.58 28.48
C ALA A 332 3.76 -9.33 29.50
N TYR A 333 4.55 -8.28 29.29
CA TYR A 333 5.48 -7.78 30.30
C TYR A 333 4.64 -7.31 31.49
N HIS A 334 4.48 -8.18 32.49
CA HIS A 334 4.16 -7.73 33.84
C HIS A 334 5.43 -7.08 34.39
N CYS A 335 5.45 -5.75 34.40
CA CYS A 335 6.32 -5.01 35.29
C CYS A 335 5.91 -5.35 36.73
N SER A 336 6.66 -6.24 37.36
CA SER A 336 6.73 -6.33 38.80
C SER A 336 7.51 -5.10 39.30
N PRO A 337 6.99 -4.31 40.25
CA PRO A 337 7.73 -3.18 40.78
C PRO A 337 8.82 -3.68 41.72
N GLY A 338 10.07 -3.37 41.38
CA GLY A 338 11.21 -3.48 42.28
C GLY A 338 12.06 -4.70 42.04
N GLU A 339 13.11 -4.53 41.24
CA GLU A 339 14.44 -5.06 41.54
C GLU A 339 15.43 -4.30 40.65
N ALA A 340 16.36 -3.59 41.30
CA ALA A 340 17.43 -2.85 40.67
C ALA A 340 18.42 -3.83 40.05
N ILE A 341 18.85 -3.57 38.82
CA ILE A 341 20.01 -4.22 38.23
C ILE A 341 21.09 -3.15 38.09
N GLU A 342 22.13 -3.28 38.91
CA GLU A 342 23.38 -2.54 38.80
C GLU A 342 24.15 -2.98 37.53
N PHE A 343 24.89 -2.00 36.98
CA PHE A 343 25.50 -1.84 35.65
C PHE A 343 26.03 -3.07 34.90
#